data_AF-A0A846URA3-F1
#
_entry.id   AF-A0A846URA3-F1
#
_cell.length_a   1.000
_cell.length_b   1.000
_cell.length_c   1.000
_cell.angle_alpha   90.00
_cell.angle_beta   90.00
_cell.angle_gamma   90.00
#
_symmetry.space_group_name_H-M   'P 1'
#
loop_
_entity.id
_entity.type
_entity.pdbx_description
1 polymer ?
#
loop_
_entity_poly.entity_id
_entity_poly.type
_entity_poly.pdbx_seq_one_letter_code
_entity_poly.pdbx_strand_id
1 'polypeptide(L)'
;MIARCLAGTVLGFPLSGMLLALCLFWLPRHGQDWLIPVLLLFFPLWVGVMAGSYMFRSGARAWLMLAAANGAAFALLWLSRHVAGA
;
A
#
# COMPACT_ATOMS: atom_id res chain seq x y z
N MET A 1 10.88 15.17 12.47
CA MET A 1 10.31 13.90 12.98
C MET A 1 8.84 13.75 12.59
N ILE A 2 7.97 14.69 12.99
CA ILE A 2 6.51 14.61 12.76
C ILE A 2 6.12 14.47 11.27
N ALA A 3 6.80 15.18 10.37
CA ALA A 3 6.47 15.15 8.94
C ALA A 3 6.65 13.76 8.31
N ARG A 4 7.64 12.97 8.76
CA ARG A 4 7.85 11.59 8.28
C ARG A 4 6.80 10.65 8.82
N CYS A 5 6.52 10.78 10.11
CA CYS A 5 5.48 10.03 10.81
C CYS A 5 4.11 10.24 10.13
N LEU A 6 3.74 11.51 9.88
CA LEU A 6 2.52 11.88 9.14
C LEU A 6 2.52 11.34 7.71
N ALA A 7 3.64 11.37 6.99
CA ALA A 7 3.74 10.76 5.66
C ALA A 7 3.40 9.26 5.73
N GLY A 8 4.03 8.54 6.66
CA GLY A 8 3.81 7.11 6.88
C GLY A 8 2.37 6.78 7.29
N THR A 9 1.77 7.57 8.19
CA THR A 9 0.37 7.38 8.62
C THR A 9 -0.59 7.62 7.46
N VAL A 10 -0.50 8.79 6.81
CA VAL A 10 -1.49 9.24 5.82
C VAL A 10 -1.33 8.52 4.49
N LEU A 11 -0.10 8.40 3.97
CA LEU A 11 0.16 7.77 2.68
C LEU A 11 0.43 6.26 2.80
N GLY A 12 0.86 5.77 3.97
CA GLY A 12 1.03 4.34 4.17
C GLY A 12 -0.31 3.60 4.28
N PHE A 13 -1.37 4.26 4.74
CA PHE A 13 -2.70 3.66 4.86
C PHE A 13 -3.27 3.23 3.49
N PRO A 14 -3.43 4.14 2.50
CA PRO A 14 -3.90 3.77 1.17
C PRO A 14 -2.94 2.81 0.48
N LEU A 15 -1.62 3.00 0.61
CA LEU A 15 -0.61 2.13 0.02
C LEU A 15 -0.77 0.68 0.48
N SER A 16 -0.92 0.46 1.79
CA SER A 16 -1.08 -0.88 2.37
C SER A 16 -2.34 -1.56 1.85
N GLY A 17 -3.45 -0.81 1.77
CA GLY A 17 -4.71 -1.31 1.22
C GLY A 17 -4.58 -1.69 -0.26
N MET A 18 -3.94 -0.83 -1.06
CA MET A 18 -3.73 -1.09 -2.48
C MET A 18 -2.83 -2.30 -2.74
N LEU A 19 -1.75 -2.45 -1.97
CA LEU A 19 -0.85 -3.61 -2.09
C LEU A 19 -1.56 -4.91 -1.75
N LEU A 20 -2.34 -4.93 -0.66
CA LEU A 20 -3.11 -6.11 -0.26
C LEU A 20 -4.25 -6.43 -1.24
N ALA A 21 -4.94 -5.40 -1.75
CA ALA A 21 -5.94 -5.56 -2.80
C ALA A 21 -5.31 -6.15 -4.07
N LEU A 22 -4.11 -5.70 -4.45
CA LEU A 22 -3.38 -6.25 -5.58
C LEU A 22 -3.05 -7.74 -5.35
N CYS A 23 -2.59 -8.10 -4.15
CA CYS A 23 -2.34 -9.50 -3.79
C CYS A 23 -3.60 -10.37 -3.89
N LEU A 24 -4.75 -9.89 -3.40
CA LEU A 24 -6.02 -10.60 -3.47
C LEU A 24 -6.52 -10.73 -4.92
N PHE A 25 -6.34 -9.67 -5.72
CA PHE A 25 -6.81 -9.63 -7.11
C PHE A 25 -6.19 -10.73 -7.98
N TRP A 26 -4.90 -11.00 -7.80
CA TRP A 26 -4.18 -12.04 -8.54
C TRP A 26 -4.37 -13.46 -7.98
N LEU A 27 -5.08 -13.61 -6.86
CA LEU A 27 -5.35 -14.89 -6.24
C LEU A 27 -6.59 -15.56 -6.87
N PRO A 28 -6.69 -16.91 -6.89
CA PRO A 28 -7.88 -17.59 -7.41
C PRO A 28 -9.15 -17.12 -6.69
N ARG A 29 -10.24 -16.95 -7.45
CA ARG A 29 -11.53 -16.43 -6.97
C ARG A 29 -11.42 -15.05 -6.28
N HIS A 30 -10.46 -14.22 -6.70
CA HIS A 30 -10.16 -12.92 -6.08
C HIS A 30 -9.84 -13.02 -4.57
N GLY A 31 -9.33 -14.17 -4.14
CA GLY A 31 -8.88 -14.39 -2.77
C GLY A 31 -9.98 -14.30 -1.70
N GLN A 32 -11.24 -14.63 -2.02
CA GLN A 32 -12.34 -14.64 -1.03
C GLN A 32 -11.99 -15.45 0.23
N ASP A 33 -11.37 -16.62 0.07
CA ASP A 33 -10.94 -17.49 1.17
C ASP A 33 -9.85 -16.85 2.05
N TRP A 34 -9.14 -15.84 1.53
CA TRP A 34 -8.02 -15.15 2.18
C TRP A 34 -8.36 -13.74 2.67
N LEU A 35 -9.61 -13.29 2.51
CA LEU A 35 -10.03 -11.93 2.85
C LEU A 35 -9.77 -11.60 4.33
N ILE A 36 -10.15 -12.49 5.25
CA ILE A 36 -9.98 -12.29 6.69
C ILE A 36 -8.49 -12.21 7.08
N PRO A 37 -7.61 -13.18 6.70
CA PRO A 37 -6.18 -13.05 6.93
C PRO A 37 -5.57 -11.77 6.37
N VAL A 38 -5.97 -11.36 5.17
CA VAL A 38 -5.44 -10.14 4.53
C VAL A 38 -5.87 -8.87 5.27
N LEU A 39 -7.12 -8.81 5.75
CA LEU A 39 -7.59 -7.71 6.59
C LEU A 39 -6.82 -7.63 7.92
N LEU A 40 -6.46 -8.78 8.51
CA LEU A 40 -5.60 -8.81 9.69
C LEU A 40 -4.17 -8.34 9.37
N LEU A 41 -3.64 -8.68 8.20
CA LEU A 41 -2.30 -8.28 7.74
C LEU A 41 -2.19 -6.79 7.41
N PHE A 42 -3.33 -6.11 7.17
CA PHE A 42 -3.36 -4.69 6.89
C PHE A 42 -2.68 -3.85 7.98
N PHE A 43 -3.01 -4.06 9.24
CA PHE A 43 -2.46 -3.27 10.34
C PHE A 43 -0.94 -3.47 10.50
N PRO A 44 -0.41 -4.71 10.55
CA PRO A 44 1.03 -4.94 10.55
C PRO A 44 1.76 -4.30 9.36
N LEU A 45 1.19 -4.43 8.15
CA LEU A 45 1.79 -3.87 6.95
C LEU A 45 1.83 -2.33 7.02
N TRP A 46 0.72 -1.72 7.44
CA TRP A 46 0.62 -0.26 7.60
C TRP A 46 1.61 0.28 8.63
N VAL A 47 1.71 -0.38 9.78
CA VAL A 47 2.70 -0.05 10.81
C VAL A 47 4.12 -0.23 10.28
N GLY A 48 4.38 -1.27 9.49
CA GLY A 48 5.66 -1.49 8.81
C GLY A 48 6.02 -0.35 7.85
N VAL A 49 5.08 0.13 7.04
CA VAL A 49 5.27 1.29 6.16
C VAL A 49 5.50 2.58 6.96
N MET A 50 4.75 2.76 8.05
CA MET A 50 4.92 3.89 8.96
C MET A 50 6.31 3.88 9.63
N ALA A 51 6.79 2.73 10.09
CA ALA A 51 8.14 2.56 10.61
C ALA A 51 9.19 2.83 9.51
N GLY A 52 8.99 2.29 8.30
CA GLY A 52 9.85 2.53 7.14
C GLY A 52 9.98 4.00 6.76
N SER A 53 8.94 4.81 7.00
CA SER A 53 8.99 6.26 6.75
C SER A 53 10.12 6.98 7.52
N TYR A 54 10.55 6.42 8.65
CA TYR A 54 11.66 6.97 9.44
C TYR A 54 13.04 6.71 8.85
N MET A 55 13.17 5.74 7.93
CA MET A 55 14.42 5.49 7.22
C MET A 55 14.78 6.63 6.25
N PHE A 56 13.82 7.45 5.85
CA PHE A 56 14.08 8.62 5.02
C PHE A 56 14.75 9.75 5.82
N ARG A 57 15.84 10.28 5.23
CA ARG A 57 16.62 11.40 5.80
C ARG A 57 15.84 12.71 5.91
N SER A 58 14.77 12.90 5.15
CA SER A 58 13.95 14.12 5.16
C SER A 58 12.46 13.81 5.04
N GLY A 59 11.61 14.66 5.64
CA GLY A 59 10.15 14.56 5.54
C GLY A 59 9.66 14.70 4.09
N ALA A 60 10.19 15.67 3.34
CA ALA A 60 9.83 15.86 1.94
C ALA A 60 10.11 14.63 1.07
N ARG A 61 11.28 13.98 1.24
CA ARG A 61 11.57 12.72 0.53
C ARG A 61 10.62 11.58 0.92
N ALA A 62 10.26 11.48 2.20
CA ALA A 62 9.29 10.47 2.64
C ALA A 62 7.93 10.66 1.97
N TRP A 63 7.44 11.90 1.93
CA TRP A 63 6.19 12.27 1.25
C TRP A 63 6.25 11.95 -0.24
N LEU A 64 7.29 12.41 -0.94
CA LEU A 64 7.43 12.17 -2.38
C LEU A 64 7.51 10.68 -2.71
N MET A 65 8.28 9.90 -1.94
CA MET A 65 8.43 8.47 -2.20
C MET A 65 7.15 7.69 -1.88
N LEU A 66 6.47 8.00 -0.78
CA LEU A 66 5.20 7.35 -0.46
C LEU A 66 4.10 7.77 -1.46
N ALA A 67 4.09 9.02 -1.93
CA ALA A 67 3.14 9.47 -2.95
C ALA A 67 3.41 8.77 -4.29
N ALA A 68 4.67 8.65 -4.70
CA ALA A 68 5.06 7.90 -5.89
C ALA A 68 4.69 6.41 -5.77
N ALA A 69 4.91 5.80 -4.59
CA ALA A 69 4.51 4.41 -4.33
C ALA A 69 3.00 4.21 -4.42
N ASN A 70 2.21 5.15 -3.89
CA ASN A 70 0.75 5.13 -4.04
C ASN A 70 0.34 5.24 -5.52
N GLY A 71 0.94 6.17 -6.26
CA GLY A 71 0.70 6.31 -7.70
C GLY A 71 1.03 5.02 -8.47
N ALA A 72 2.15 4.38 -8.15
CA ALA A 72 2.56 3.12 -8.76
C ALA A 72 1.60 1.96 -8.41
N ALA A 73 1.23 1.82 -7.14
CA ALA A 73 0.28 0.79 -6.70
C ALA A 73 -1.10 0.97 -7.34
N PHE A 74 -1.57 2.22 -7.45
CA PHE A 74 -2.79 2.55 -8.16
C PHE A 74 -2.70 2.21 -9.66
N ALA A 75 -1.61 2.59 -10.32
CA ALA A 75 -1.40 2.29 -11.73
C ALA A 75 -1.37 0.77 -11.99
N LEU A 76 -0.74 0.00 -11.10
CA LEU A 76 -0.73 -1.46 -11.16
C LEU A 76 -2.13 -2.07 -11.00
N LEU A 77 -2.92 -1.59 -10.04
CA LEU A 77 -4.32 -2.03 -9.86
C LEU A 77 -5.20 -1.66 -11.06
N TRP A 78 -4.99 -0.46 -11.61
CA TRP A 78 -5.71 -0.01 -12.79
C TRP A 78 -5.37 -0.89 -14.00
N LEU A 79 -4.08 -1.16 -14.22
CA LEU A 79 -3.62 -2.07 -15.28
C LEU A 79 -4.14 -3.49 -15.09
N SER A 80 -4.09 -4.03 -13.86
CA SER A 80 -4.57 -5.39 -13.59
C SER A 80 -6.07 -5.52 -13.86
N ARG A 81 -6.85 -4.48 -13.57
CA ARG A 81 -8.27 -4.42 -13.92
C ARG A 81 -8.51 -4.45 -15.44
N HIS A 82 -7.67 -3.75 -16.22
CA HIS A 82 -7.80 -3.78 -17.68
C HIS A 82 -7.33 -5.10 -18.29
N VAL A 83 -6.28 -5.71 -17.74
CA VAL A 83 -5.77 -7.01 -18.20
C VAL A 83 -6.74 -8.14 -17.88
N ALA A 84 -7.38 -8.14 -16.71
CA ALA A 84 -8.35 -9.17 -16.35
C ALA A 84 -9.73 -8.97 -17.01
N GLY A 85 -9.99 -7.80 -17.59
CA GLY A 85 -11.19 -7.49 -18.35
C GLY A 85 -11.08 -7.74 -19.86
N ALA A 86 -9.91 -8.19 -20.35
CA ALA A 86 -9.65 -8.59 -21.73
C ALA A 86 -9.64 -10.13 -21.84
#